data_AF-A0A0B1TR97-F1
#
_entry.id   AF-A0A0B1TR97-F1
#
_cell.length_a   1.000
_cell.length_b   1.000
_cell.length_c   1.000
_cell.angle_alpha   90.00
_cell.angle_beta   90.00
_cell.angle_gamma   90.00
#
_symmetry.space_group_name_H-M   'P 1'
#
loop_
_entity.id
_entity.type
_entity.pdbx_description
1 polymer ?
#
loop_
_entity_poly.entity_id
_entity_poly.type
_entity_poly.pdbx_seq_one_letter_code
_entity_poly.pdbx_strand_id
1 'polypeptide(L)'
;LFVGDYLWAAAAVVRCLFRREQHFLVRPLILDELIINGNQDQVKARADANEFVKKLVAETRRMASQEAGALQDELLCAIEKARSHENLAQMDPRWHPWF
;
A
#
# COMPACT_ATOMS: atom_id res chain seq x y z
N LEU A 1 -1.63 17.34 -16.89
CA LEU A 1 -1.35 16.14 -17.72
C LEU A 1 -0.81 15.01 -16.84
N PHE A 2 0.40 15.10 -16.28
CA PHE A 2 1.02 14.00 -15.49
C PHE A 2 0.24 13.47 -14.27
N VAL A 3 -0.45 14.32 -13.51
CA VAL A 3 -1.23 13.86 -12.33
C VAL A 3 -2.43 13.02 -12.75
N GLY A 4 -3.06 13.34 -13.88
CA GLY A 4 -4.21 12.57 -14.39
C GLY A 4 -3.81 11.18 -14.85
N ASP A 5 -2.68 11.07 -15.56
CA ASP A 5 -2.16 9.78 -16.05
C ASP A 5 -1.75 8.86 -14.89
N TYR A 6 -1.07 9.42 -13.89
CA TYR A 6 -0.71 8.67 -12.67
C TYR A 6 -1.94 8.21 -11.90
N LEU A 7 -2.91 9.09 -11.69
CA LEU A 7 -4.16 8.78 -10.97
C LEU A 7 -4.93 7.65 -11.67
N TRP A 8 -5.01 7.71 -13.00
CA TRP A 8 -5.66 6.66 -13.79
C TRP A 8 -4.91 5.32 -13.69
N ALA A 9 -3.58 5.34 -13.83
CA ALA A 9 -2.75 4.14 -13.69
C ALA A 9 -2.86 3.52 -12.29
N ALA A 10 -2.81 4.34 -11.23
CA ALA A 10 -2.97 3.88 -9.86
C ALA A 10 -4.34 3.23 -9.61
N ALA A 11 -5.42 3.85 -10.09
CA ALA A 11 -6.76 3.28 -10.00
C ALA A 11 -6.88 1.95 -10.76
N ALA A 12 -6.26 1.84 -11.94
CA ALA A 12 -6.23 0.60 -12.72
C ALA A 12 -5.47 -0.51 -11.99
N VAL A 13 -4.30 -0.21 -11.41
CA VAL A 13 -3.50 -1.14 -10.62
C VAL A 13 -4.31 -1.69 -9.45
N VAL A 14 -4.94 -0.83 -8.65
CA VAL A 14 -5.80 -1.22 -7.53
C VAL A 14 -6.91 -2.17 -8.01
N ARG A 15 -7.61 -1.83 -9.09
CA ARG A 15 -8.71 -2.68 -9.58
C ARG A 15 -8.23 -4.02 -10.14
N CYS A 16 -7.07 -4.05 -10.79
CA CYS A 16 -6.55 -5.25 -11.45
C CYS A 16 -5.91 -6.24 -10.47
N LEU A 17 -5.11 -5.77 -9.52
CA LEU A 17 -4.43 -6.64 -8.55
C LEU A 17 -5.42 -7.39 -7.65
N PHE A 18 -6.48 -6.71 -7.22
CA PHE A 18 -7.36 -7.24 -6.17
C PHE A 18 -8.58 -8.00 -6.70
N ARG A 19 -8.92 -7.87 -7.99
CA ARG A 19 -9.90 -8.76 -8.65
C ARG A 19 -9.39 -10.19 -8.84
N ARG A 20 -8.07 -10.41 -8.85
CA ARG A 20 -7.44 -11.70 -9.16
C ARG A 20 -6.94 -12.45 -7.92
N GLU A 21 -7.34 -12.02 -6.72
CA GLU A 21 -6.88 -12.57 -5.45
C GLU A 21 -5.33 -12.64 -5.32
N GLN A 22 -4.60 -11.76 -6.02
CA GLN A 22 -3.13 -11.81 -6.04
C GLN A 22 -2.47 -11.50 -4.70
N HIS A 23 -3.24 -11.02 -3.72
CA HIS A 23 -2.78 -10.86 -2.34
C HIS A 23 -2.29 -12.18 -1.71
N PHE A 24 -2.74 -13.35 -2.19
CA PHE A 24 -2.19 -14.63 -1.75
C PHE A 24 -0.72 -14.83 -2.12
N LEU A 25 -0.26 -14.19 -3.20
CA LEU A 25 1.15 -14.22 -3.62
C LEU A 25 2.04 -13.37 -2.70
N VAL A 26 1.46 -12.42 -1.98
CA VAL A 26 2.19 -11.51 -1.08
C VAL A 26 2.52 -12.19 0.25
N ARG A 27 1.72 -13.17 0.68
CA ARG A 27 1.88 -13.81 2.00
C ARG A 27 3.25 -14.49 2.21
N PRO A 28 3.78 -15.30 1.28
CA PRO A 28 5.12 -15.87 1.44
C PRO A 28 6.20 -14.81 1.54
N LEU A 29 6.11 -13.75 0.73
CA LEU A 29 7.09 -12.64 0.72
C LEU A 29 7.13 -11.90 2.06
N ILE A 30 5.96 -11.64 2.66
CA ILE A 30 5.86 -11.01 3.98
C ILE A 30 6.41 -11.92 5.07
N LEU A 31 6.14 -13.22 4.98
CA LEU A 31 6.65 -14.19 5.94
C LEU A 31 8.19 -14.25 5.90
N ASP A 32 8.78 -14.25 4.71
CA ASP A 32 10.23 -14.25 4.53
C ASP A 32 10.86 -13.01 5.17
N GLU A 33 10.32 -11.82 4.91
CA GLU A 33 10.80 -10.57 5.51
C GLU A 33 10.70 -10.55 7.05
N LEU A 34 9.63 -11.08 7.63
CA LEU A 34 9.47 -11.15 9.08
C LEU A 34 10.39 -12.17 9.73
N ILE A 35 10.74 -13.26 9.03
CA ILE A 35 11.69 -14.25 9.52
C ILE A 35 13.14 -13.74 9.40
N ILE A 36 13.47 -13.00 8.33
CA ILE A 36 14.80 -12.41 8.13
C ILE A 36 15.07 -11.29 9.15
N ASN A 37 14.07 -10.43 9.40
CA ASN A 37 14.23 -9.26 10.27
C ASN A 37 13.80 -9.49 11.73
N GLY A 38 13.14 -10.61 12.04
CA GLY A 38 12.66 -10.97 13.37
C GLY A 38 13.61 -11.91 14.12
N ASN A 39 13.53 -11.91 15.46
CA ASN A 39 14.07 -13.04 16.24
C ASN A 39 13.31 -14.30 15.83
N GLN A 40 14.03 -15.42 15.65
CA GLN A 40 13.66 -16.70 15.00
C GLN A 40 12.39 -17.44 15.53
N ASP A 41 11.48 -16.77 16.23
CA ASP A 41 10.16 -17.30 16.61
C ASP A 41 9.23 -17.37 15.39
N GLN A 42 9.27 -18.52 14.73
CA GLN A 42 8.46 -18.82 13.54
C GLN A 42 6.95 -18.78 13.82
N VAL A 43 6.52 -19.01 15.07
CA VAL A 43 5.09 -19.01 15.43
C VAL A 43 4.58 -17.58 15.46
N LYS A 44 5.33 -16.68 16.10
CA LYS A 44 4.99 -15.25 16.15
C LYS A 44 5.09 -14.60 14.77
N ALA A 45 6.18 -14.82 14.03
CA ALA A 45 6.34 -14.29 12.68
C ALA A 45 5.20 -14.70 11.73
N ARG A 46 4.71 -15.94 11.86
CA ARG A 46 3.55 -16.42 11.09
C ARG A 46 2.26 -15.73 11.50
N ALA A 47 2.03 -15.50 12.79
CA ALA A 47 0.84 -14.78 13.27
C ALA A 47 0.84 -13.34 12.75
N ASP A 48 1.97 -12.64 12.85
CA ASP A 48 2.15 -11.27 12.39
C ASP A 48 2.00 -11.16 10.86
N ALA A 49 2.57 -12.10 10.09
CA ALA A 49 2.39 -12.16 8.64
C ALA A 49 0.91 -12.32 8.25
N ASN A 50 0.18 -13.19 8.94
CA ASN A 50 -1.24 -13.42 8.65
C ASN A 50 -2.08 -12.18 9.00
N GLU A 51 -1.76 -11.49 10.10
CA GLU A 51 -2.45 -10.25 10.47
C GLU A 51 -2.19 -9.15 9.44
N PHE A 52 -0.93 -8.98 9.03
CA PHE A 52 -0.56 -8.00 8.00
C PHE A 52 -1.29 -8.28 6.68
N VAL A 53 -1.26 -9.53 6.21
CA VAL A 53 -1.96 -9.93 4.97
C VAL A 53 -3.45 -9.70 5.11
N LYS A 54 -4.07 -10.00 6.27
CA LYS A 54 -5.50 -9.74 6.49
C LYS A 54 -5.83 -8.24 6.37
N LYS A 55 -5.02 -7.36 6.96
CA LYS A 55 -5.20 -5.89 6.85
C LYS A 55 -5.02 -5.43 5.41
N LEU A 56 -3.97 -5.89 4.73
CA LEU A 56 -3.70 -5.58 3.33
C LEU A 56 -4.89 -5.98 2.45
N VAL A 57 -5.41 -7.20 2.61
CA VAL A 57 -6.57 -7.71 1.84
C VAL A 57 -7.82 -6.89 2.10
N ALA A 58 -8.10 -6.55 3.36
CA ALA A 58 -9.27 -5.75 3.70
C ALA A 58 -9.22 -4.37 3.05
N GLU A 59 -8.08 -3.69 3.16
CA GLU A 59 -7.89 -2.33 2.64
C GLU A 59 -7.98 -2.30 1.11
N THR A 60 -7.29 -3.24 0.48
CA THR A 60 -7.20 -3.30 -0.96
C THR A 60 -8.50 -3.75 -1.64
N ARG A 61 -9.24 -4.66 -1.00
CA ARG A 61 -10.59 -5.04 -1.42
C ARG A 61 -11.56 -3.87 -1.28
N ARG A 62 -11.48 -3.10 -0.18
CA ARG A 62 -12.26 -1.87 0.02
C ARG A 62 -12.02 -0.91 -1.13
N MET A 63 -10.76 -0.57 -1.41
CA MET A 63 -10.40 0.34 -2.51
C MET A 63 -10.85 -0.18 -3.88
N ALA A 64 -10.66 -1.47 -4.17
CA ALA A 64 -11.04 -2.05 -5.45
C ALA A 64 -12.57 -2.11 -5.67
N SER A 65 -13.35 -2.17 -4.59
CA SER A 65 -14.82 -2.17 -4.63
C SER A 65 -15.45 -0.78 -4.69
N GLN A 66 -14.67 0.29 -4.54
CA GLN A 66 -15.18 1.65 -4.61
C GLN A 66 -15.65 2.04 -6.01
N GLU A 67 -16.67 2.90 -6.03
CA GLU A 67 -17.05 3.65 -7.22
C GLU A 67 -15.88 4.45 -7.78
N ALA A 68 -15.85 4.65 -9.10
CA ALA A 68 -14.69 5.25 -9.77
C ALA A 68 -14.34 6.64 -9.24
N GLY A 69 -15.34 7.49 -8.98
CA GLY A 69 -15.11 8.82 -8.41
C GLY A 69 -14.53 8.74 -7.00
N ALA A 70 -15.09 7.90 -6.13
CA ALA A 70 -14.62 7.76 -4.76
C ALA A 70 -13.17 7.26 -4.68
N LEU A 71 -12.78 6.31 -5.55
CA LEU A 71 -11.39 5.84 -5.64
C LEU A 71 -10.45 6.93 -6.15
N GLN A 72 -10.90 7.74 -7.13
CA GLN A 72 -10.12 8.87 -7.62
C GLN A 72 -9.89 9.92 -6.54
N ASP A 73 -10.93 10.28 -5.79
CA ASP A 73 -10.84 11.27 -4.71
C ASP A 73 -9.89 10.80 -3.61
N GLU A 74 -9.96 9.51 -3.25
CA GLU A 74 -9.06 8.93 -2.24
C GLU A 74 -7.60 8.95 -2.70
N LEU A 75 -7.33 8.57 -3.95
CA LEU A 75 -5.98 8.62 -4.53
C LEU A 75 -5.47 10.05 -4.65
N LEU A 76 -6.33 11.01 -5.02
CA LEU A 76 -5.98 12.42 -5.09
C LEU A 76 -5.62 12.97 -3.71
N CYS A 77 -6.41 12.64 -2.68
CA CYS A 77 -6.11 13.00 -1.30
C CYS A 77 -4.77 12.43 -0.84
N ALA A 78 -4.44 11.19 -1.21
CA ALA A 78 -3.14 10.59 -0.91
C ALA A 78 -1.98 11.34 -1.62
N ILE A 79 -2.17 11.74 -2.87
CA ILE A 79 -1.20 12.55 -3.63
C ILE A 79 -0.99 13.91 -2.97
N GLU A 80 -2.06 14.58 -2.56
CA GLU A 80 -1.97 15.87 -1.87
C GLU A 80 -1.24 15.76 -0.53
N LYS A 81 -1.53 14.71 0.25
CA LYS A 81 -0.80 14.42 1.49
C LYS A 81 0.69 14.15 1.22
N ALA A 82 1.02 13.41 0.18
CA ALA A 82 2.41 13.13 -0.19
C ALA A 82 3.17 14.39 -0.64
N ARG A 83 2.46 15.39 -1.18
CA ARG A 83 3.03 16.68 -1.61
C ARG A 83 2.95 17.78 -0.55
N SER A 84 2.32 17.50 0.58
CA SER A 84 2.17 18.47 1.66
C SER A 84 3.54 18.83 2.24
N HIS A 85 3.87 20.10 2.24
CA HIS A 85 5.14 20.60 2.82
C HIS A 85 5.25 20.25 4.31
N GLU A 86 4.13 20.24 5.04
CA GLU A 86 4.10 19.86 6.45
C GLU A 86 4.46 18.39 6.66
N ASN A 87 3.99 17.50 5.77
CA ASN A 87 4.33 16.08 5.83
C ASN A 87 5.79 15.85 5.38
N LEU A 88 6.20 16.51 4.29
CA LEU A 88 7.56 16.44 3.75
C LEU A 88 8.61 16.93 4.75
N ALA A 89 8.30 17.98 5.53
CA ALA A 89 9.19 18.50 6.57
C ALA A 89 9.40 17.55 7.76
N GLN A 90 8.50 16.57 7.94
CA GLN A 90 8.61 15.56 9.00
C GLN A 90 9.37 14.30 8.55
N MET A 91 9.67 14.17 7.25
CA MET A 91 10.40 13.03 6.72
C MET A 91 11.88 13.07 7.11
N ASP A 92 12.48 11.89 7.28
CA ASP A 92 13.92 11.78 7.49
C ASP A 92 14.66 12.49 6.33
N PRO A 93 15.64 13.39 6.61
CA PRO A 93 16.37 14.10 5.56
C PRO A 93 17.07 13.20 4.54
N ARG A 94 17.39 11.94 4.89
CA ARG A 94 17.95 10.94 3.96
C ARG A 94 16.98 10.53 2.86
N TRP A 95 15.68 10.76 3.07
CA TRP A 95 14.66 10.56 2.03
C TRP A 95 14.68 11.68 0.99
N HIS A 96 15.37 12.80 1.28
CA HIS A 96 15.52 13.95 0.39
C HIS A 96 14.20 14.58 -0.06
N PRO A 97 13.31 15.00 0.88
CA PRO A 97 11.95 15.48 0.59
C PRO A 97 11.85 16.75 -0.27
N TRP A 98 12.98 17.39 -0.58
CA TRP A 98 13.07 18.61 -1.37
C TRP A 98 13.37 18.36 -2.86
N PHE A 99 13.63 17.12 -3.28
CA PHE A 99 13.77 16.70 -4.68
C PHE A 99 12.45 16.17 -5.24
#